data_AF-A0A923HT86-F1
#
_entry.id   AF-A0A923HT86-F1
#
_cell.length_a   1.000
_cell.length_b   1.000
_cell.length_c   1.000
_cell.angle_alpha   90.00
_cell.angle_beta   90.00
_cell.angle_gamma   90.00
#
_symmetry.space_group_name_H-M   'P 1'
#
loop_
_entity.id
_entity.type
_entity.pdbx_description
1 polymer ?
#
loop_
_entity_poly.entity_id
_entity_poly.type
_entity_poly.pdbx_seq_one_letter_code
_entity_poly.pdbx_strand_id
1 'polypeptide(L)'
;MPELPEVETVRRTLKNFIIGKEIQDIRVHYDKIITGDTNNFVASLTGQTIRDIDRVGKYLIFILDSQAFISHLRMEGKYNIVAASKPLNKHEHLTFAFSDGTELRYQDIRKFGRLELVNKETYHQDLPLSKLGPEPWDADSKAIYSKIHKSSLPIKTLLLDQSIMTGIGNIYANEICFRIKMHPATPGKRVSKKRVAELITVSKEILEQAIAQGGTTIHSFDANGITGLFQVQLQVHMQKVCPVCHGAITKEMVRGRGTYYCQECQKKKG
;
A
#
# COMPACT_ATOMS: atom_id res chain seq x y z
N MET A 1 -0.43 5.30 6.35
CA MET A 1 -1.04 4.31 5.44
C MET A 1 0.09 3.71 4.67
N PRO A 2 0.40 2.41 4.83
CA PRO A 2 1.28 1.70 3.90
C PRO A 2 0.84 1.94 2.46
N GLU A 3 1.79 2.33 1.63
CA GLU A 3 1.62 2.42 0.19
C GLU A 3 2.28 1.18 -0.44
N LEU A 4 2.32 1.10 -1.76
CA LEU A 4 2.80 -0.11 -2.44
C LEU A 4 4.17 -0.62 -1.96
N PRO A 5 5.20 0.22 -1.80
CA PRO A 5 6.52 -0.25 -1.37
C PRO A 5 6.52 -0.89 0.02
N GLU A 6 5.76 -0.33 0.97
CA GLU A 6 5.67 -0.90 2.31
C GLU A 6 4.88 -2.21 2.31
N VAL A 7 3.80 -2.30 1.53
CA VAL A 7 3.02 -3.55 1.40
C VAL A 7 3.87 -4.64 0.73
N GLU A 8 4.65 -4.30 -0.30
CA GLU A 8 5.58 -5.24 -0.94
C GLU A 8 6.68 -5.70 0.03
N THR A 9 7.17 -4.81 0.88
CA THR A 9 8.16 -5.15 1.91
C THR A 9 7.56 -6.12 2.94
N VAL A 10 6.33 -5.87 3.40
CA VAL A 10 5.61 -6.80 4.29
C VAL A 10 5.41 -8.16 3.60
N ARG A 11 4.99 -8.17 2.32
CA ARG A 11 4.81 -9.41 1.54
C ARG A 11 6.08 -10.25 1.49
N ARG A 12 7.20 -9.66 1.06
CA ARG A 12 8.51 -10.33 0.97
C ARG A 12 8.95 -10.87 2.31
N THR A 13 8.75 -10.09 3.37
CA THR A 13 9.11 -10.48 4.72
C THR A 13 8.30 -11.67 5.18
N LEU A 14 6.97 -11.59 5.10
CA LEU A 14 6.08 -12.68 5.49
C LEU A 14 6.39 -13.97 4.71
N LYS A 15 6.68 -13.87 3.40
CA LYS A 15 7.04 -15.05 2.59
C LYS A 15 8.22 -15.83 3.15
N ASN A 16 9.19 -15.16 3.78
CA ASN A 16 10.36 -15.83 4.36
C ASN A 16 10.04 -16.61 5.65
N PHE A 17 8.91 -16.32 6.30
CA PHE A 17 8.62 -16.83 7.64
C PHE A 17 7.38 -17.71 7.75
N ILE A 18 6.40 -17.60 6.85
CA ILE A 18 5.11 -18.30 7.03
C ILE A 18 4.73 -19.23 5.88
N ILE A 19 5.47 -19.23 4.76
CA ILE A 19 5.19 -20.17 3.67
C ILE A 19 5.46 -21.59 4.15
N GLY A 20 4.54 -22.50 3.83
CA GLY A 20 4.59 -23.90 4.25
C GLY A 20 4.04 -24.15 5.66
N LYS A 21 3.61 -23.11 6.39
CA LYS A 21 2.98 -23.29 7.71
C LYS A 21 1.50 -23.62 7.58
N GLU A 22 1.07 -24.63 8.32
CA GLU A 22 -0.34 -25.01 8.47
C GLU A 22 -0.98 -24.19 9.58
N ILE A 23 -2.16 -23.63 9.31
CA ILE A 23 -2.96 -22.89 10.28
C ILE A 23 -3.73 -23.89 11.14
N GLN A 24 -3.34 -24.06 12.40
CA GLN A 24 -4.04 -24.95 13.32
C GLN A 24 -5.29 -24.33 13.93
N ASP A 25 -5.28 -23.02 14.16
CA ASP A 25 -6.36 -22.30 14.83
C ASP A 25 -6.37 -20.84 14.40
N ILE A 26 -7.57 -20.24 14.35
CA ILE A 26 -7.75 -18.82 14.04
C ILE A 26 -8.62 -18.19 15.13
N ARG A 27 -8.06 -17.21 15.83
CA ARG A 27 -8.75 -16.49 16.90
C ARG A 27 -9.05 -15.07 16.46
N VAL A 28 -10.32 -14.73 16.37
CA VAL A 28 -10.80 -13.39 16.02
C VAL A 28 -11.15 -12.66 17.31
N HIS A 29 -10.45 -11.57 17.59
CA HIS A 29 -10.67 -10.75 18.80
C HIS A 29 -11.50 -9.50 18.50
N TYR A 30 -11.71 -9.18 17.22
CA TYR A 30 -12.53 -8.07 16.78
C TYR A 30 -13.15 -8.36 15.40
N ASP A 31 -14.37 -8.91 15.39
CA ASP A 31 -15.06 -9.43 14.20
C ASP A 31 -15.17 -8.43 13.04
N LYS A 32 -15.33 -7.13 13.33
CA LYS A 32 -15.46 -6.08 12.29
C LYS A 32 -14.19 -5.88 11.45
N ILE A 33 -13.10 -6.58 11.76
CA ILE A 33 -11.93 -6.65 10.89
C ILE A 33 -12.17 -7.59 9.70
N ILE A 34 -13.02 -8.60 9.85
CA ILE A 34 -13.41 -9.50 8.77
C ILE A 34 -14.55 -8.86 8.01
N THR A 35 -14.40 -8.72 6.70
CA THR A 35 -15.50 -8.40 5.79
C THR A 35 -16.22 -9.70 5.44
N GLY A 36 -17.53 -9.77 5.73
CA GLY A 36 -18.33 -10.97 5.50
C GLY A 36 -18.55 -11.79 6.77
N ASP A 37 -18.76 -13.10 6.61
CA ASP A 37 -19.01 -14.02 7.73
C ASP A 37 -17.69 -14.48 8.37
N THR A 38 -17.51 -14.13 9.64
CA THR A 38 -16.34 -14.48 10.44
C THR A 38 -16.23 -15.99 10.67
N ASN A 39 -17.35 -16.69 10.88
CA ASN A 39 -17.34 -18.13 11.09
C ASN A 39 -16.93 -18.86 9.81
N ASN A 40 -17.46 -18.45 8.67
CA ASN A 40 -17.05 -18.97 7.38
C ASN A 40 -15.58 -18.70 7.09
N PHE A 41 -15.07 -17.51 7.41
CA PHE A 41 -13.65 -17.16 7.27
C PHE A 41 -12.76 -18.11 8.08
N VAL A 42 -13.08 -18.33 9.37
CA VAL A 42 -12.32 -19.22 10.26
C VAL A 42 -12.40 -20.67 9.80
N ALA A 43 -13.60 -21.18 9.53
CA ALA A 43 -13.82 -22.56 9.11
C ALA A 43 -13.16 -22.87 7.76
N SER A 44 -13.18 -21.91 6.82
CA SER A 44 -12.59 -22.08 5.51
C SER A 44 -11.06 -22.13 5.55
N LEU A 45 -10.40 -21.45 6.49
CA LEU A 45 -8.94 -21.28 6.48
C LEU A 45 -8.21 -22.19 7.48
N THR A 46 -8.88 -22.62 8.56
CA THR A 46 -8.31 -23.56 9.54
C THR A 46 -7.97 -24.90 8.89
N GLY A 47 -6.81 -25.46 9.23
CA GLY A 47 -6.25 -26.69 8.68
C GLY A 47 -5.54 -26.53 7.33
N GLN A 48 -5.57 -25.34 6.73
CA GLN A 48 -4.88 -25.11 5.45
C GLN A 48 -3.44 -24.62 5.65
N THR A 49 -2.60 -24.90 4.66
CA THR A 49 -1.22 -24.44 4.57
C THR A 49 -1.12 -23.16 3.74
N ILE A 50 -0.35 -22.17 4.21
CA ILE A 50 -0.04 -20.97 3.42
C ILE A 50 0.97 -21.34 2.33
N ARG A 51 0.56 -21.21 1.06
CA ARG A 51 1.35 -21.59 -0.12
C ARG A 51 2.09 -20.42 -0.73
N ASP A 52 1.46 -19.25 -0.79
CA ASP A 52 2.10 -18.04 -1.29
C ASP A 52 1.48 -16.77 -0.68
N ILE A 53 2.12 -15.63 -0.89
CA ILE A 53 1.58 -14.31 -0.62
C ILE A 53 1.82 -13.41 -1.84
N ASP A 54 0.73 -13.03 -2.49
CA ASP A 54 0.73 -12.07 -3.60
C ASP A 54 0.40 -10.64 -3.11
N ARG A 55 0.57 -9.64 -3.98
CA ARG A 55 0.17 -8.25 -3.74
C ARG A 55 -0.42 -7.64 -5.00
N VAL A 56 -1.61 -7.07 -4.85
CA VAL A 56 -2.23 -6.20 -5.85
C VAL A 56 -2.43 -4.83 -5.22
N GLY A 57 -1.77 -3.81 -5.75
CA GLY A 57 -1.73 -2.46 -5.20
C GLY A 57 -1.27 -2.45 -3.75
N LYS A 58 -2.19 -2.11 -2.85
CA LYS A 58 -1.97 -2.02 -1.40
C LYS A 58 -2.63 -3.16 -0.61
N TYR A 59 -3.04 -4.22 -1.31
CA TYR A 59 -3.62 -5.43 -0.73
C TYR A 59 -2.57 -6.54 -0.72
N LEU A 60 -2.49 -7.26 0.38
CA LEU A 60 -1.83 -8.57 0.47
C LEU A 60 -2.86 -9.65 0.16
N ILE A 61 -2.46 -10.69 -0.55
CA ILE A 61 -3.30 -11.85 -0.84
C ILE A 61 -2.57 -13.08 -0.33
N PHE A 62 -3.09 -13.67 0.74
CA PHE A 62 -2.55 -14.92 1.28
C PHE A 62 -3.22 -16.06 0.53
N ILE A 63 -2.41 -16.85 -0.15
CA ILE A 63 -2.85 -17.98 -0.97
C ILE A 63 -2.60 -19.25 -0.17
N LEU A 64 -3.65 -20.01 0.11
CA LEU A 64 -3.60 -21.26 0.85
C LEU A 64 -3.78 -22.45 -0.12
N ASP A 65 -4.11 -23.62 0.41
CA ASP A 65 -4.34 -24.83 -0.37
C ASP A 65 -5.49 -24.66 -1.38
N SER A 66 -6.68 -24.37 -0.86
CA SER A 66 -7.92 -24.28 -1.65
C SER A 66 -8.55 -22.89 -1.64
N GLN A 67 -8.17 -22.04 -0.68
CA GLN A 67 -8.74 -20.70 -0.50
C GLN A 67 -7.64 -19.63 -0.55
N ALA A 68 -8.08 -18.38 -0.66
CA ALA A 68 -7.24 -17.23 -0.41
C ALA A 68 -7.97 -16.23 0.46
N PHE A 69 -7.24 -15.32 1.10
CA PHE A 69 -7.84 -14.14 1.69
C PHE A 69 -7.04 -12.90 1.34
N ILE A 70 -7.76 -11.81 1.13
CA ILE A 70 -7.14 -10.49 0.94
C ILE A 70 -7.02 -9.79 2.28
N SER A 71 -5.99 -8.98 2.44
CA SER A 71 -5.76 -8.16 3.63
C SER A 71 -5.32 -6.75 3.21
N HIS A 72 -6.02 -5.75 3.72
CA HIS A 72 -5.67 -4.35 3.51
C HIS A 72 -5.25 -3.71 4.84
N LEU A 73 -3.97 -3.37 4.97
CA LEU A 73 -3.39 -2.80 6.20
C LEU A 73 -3.96 -1.43 6.61
N ARG A 74 -4.50 -0.69 5.64
CA ARG A 74 -5.06 0.66 5.84
C ARG A 74 -4.04 1.59 6.49
N MET A 75 -4.31 2.18 7.64
CA MET A 75 -3.47 3.27 8.15
C MET A 75 -2.28 2.76 8.94
N GLU A 76 -2.52 1.80 9.84
CA GLU A 76 -1.62 1.36 10.92
C GLU A 76 -1.66 -0.15 11.13
N GLY A 77 -2.34 -0.89 10.26
CA GLY A 77 -2.37 -2.35 10.30
C GLY A 77 -0.97 -2.93 10.12
N LYS A 78 -0.63 -3.89 10.97
CA LYS A 78 0.65 -4.59 10.96
C LYS A 78 0.48 -6.07 11.23
N TYR A 79 1.40 -6.85 10.67
CA TYR A 79 1.54 -8.26 11.00
C TYR A 79 2.76 -8.47 11.88
N ASN A 80 2.64 -9.32 12.89
CA ASN A 80 3.74 -9.74 13.73
C ASN A 80 3.80 -11.27 13.77
N ILE A 81 5.00 -11.83 13.76
CA ILE A 81 5.22 -13.27 13.94
C ILE A 81 5.85 -13.44 15.32
N VAL A 82 5.19 -14.20 16.18
CA VAL A 82 5.55 -14.31 17.60
C VAL A 82 5.40 -15.76 18.07
N ALA A 83 6.06 -16.12 19.16
CA ALA A 83 5.77 -17.39 19.83
C ALA A 83 4.38 -17.35 20.45
N ALA A 84 3.65 -18.47 20.45
CA ALA A 84 2.31 -18.58 21.05
C ALA A 84 2.28 -18.21 22.55
N SER A 85 3.40 -18.37 23.26
CA SER A 85 3.55 -17.99 24.67
C SER A 85 3.54 -16.48 24.91
N LYS A 86 3.72 -15.65 23.87
CA LYS A 86 3.73 -14.20 24.02
C LYS A 86 2.31 -13.70 24.36
N PRO A 87 2.12 -12.89 25.41
CA PRO A 87 0.80 -12.34 25.73
C PRO A 87 0.18 -11.56 24.58
N LEU A 88 -1.14 -11.63 24.45
CA LEU A 88 -1.91 -10.86 23.45
C LEU A 88 -1.89 -9.37 23.79
N ASN A 89 -1.65 -8.52 22.81
CA ASN A 89 -1.78 -7.07 22.94
C ASN A 89 -3.25 -6.64 22.68
N LYS A 90 -3.75 -5.63 23.39
CA LYS A 90 -5.11 -5.06 23.20
C LYS A 90 -5.44 -4.60 21.78
N HIS A 91 -4.42 -4.38 20.95
CA HIS A 91 -4.56 -3.97 19.55
C HIS A 91 -4.37 -5.11 18.55
N GLU A 92 -4.08 -6.33 19.02
CA GLU A 92 -4.05 -7.55 18.20
C GLU A 92 -5.48 -8.09 18.06
N HIS A 93 -5.99 -8.06 16.83
CA HIS A 93 -7.41 -8.29 16.52
C HIS A 93 -7.69 -9.64 15.86
N LEU A 94 -6.65 -10.28 15.35
CA LEU A 94 -6.73 -11.57 14.68
C LEU A 94 -5.41 -12.32 14.85
N THR A 95 -5.51 -13.61 15.19
CA THR A 95 -4.37 -14.49 15.40
C THR A 95 -4.54 -15.74 14.55
N PHE A 96 -3.54 -16.06 13.73
CA PHE A 96 -3.41 -17.36 13.07
C PHE A 96 -2.33 -18.15 13.82
N ALA A 97 -2.71 -19.22 14.50
CA ALA A 97 -1.77 -20.11 15.18
C ALA A 97 -1.30 -21.20 14.21
N PHE A 98 0.00 -21.41 14.13
CA PHE A 98 0.62 -22.40 13.26
C PHE A 98 1.05 -23.65 14.02
N SER A 99 1.23 -24.74 13.27
CA SER A 99 1.62 -26.05 13.83
C SER A 99 3.00 -26.12 14.47
N ASP A 100 3.88 -25.15 14.19
CA ASP A 100 5.21 -25.06 14.77
C ASP A 100 5.26 -24.25 16.09
N GLY A 101 4.10 -23.88 16.65
CA GLY A 101 4.00 -23.10 17.88
C GLY A 101 4.24 -21.60 17.70
N THR A 102 4.41 -21.12 16.47
CA THR A 102 4.41 -19.69 16.14
C THR A 102 3.01 -19.19 15.78
N GLU A 103 2.78 -17.89 15.92
CA GLU A 103 1.53 -17.23 15.57
C GLU A 103 1.79 -16.03 14.67
N LEU A 104 0.96 -15.86 13.64
CA LEU A 104 0.85 -14.62 12.86
C LEU A 104 -0.30 -13.80 13.45
N ARG A 105 0.04 -12.66 14.06
CA ARG A 105 -0.93 -11.75 14.68
C ARG A 105 -1.09 -10.49 13.85
N TYR A 106 -2.34 -10.13 13.56
CA TYR A 106 -2.68 -8.84 12.96
C TYR A 106 -3.01 -7.82 14.05
N GLN A 107 -2.29 -6.72 14.06
CA GLN A 107 -2.47 -5.61 14.97
C GLN A 107 -2.91 -4.36 14.22
N ASP A 108 -3.91 -3.65 14.72
CA ASP A 108 -4.33 -2.35 14.19
C ASP A 108 -4.91 -1.46 15.29
N ILE A 109 -4.20 -0.38 15.62
CA ILE A 109 -4.62 0.55 16.67
C ILE A 109 -5.96 1.22 16.31
N ARG A 110 -6.18 1.50 15.02
CA ARG A 110 -7.34 2.25 14.51
C ARG A 110 -8.49 1.39 14.02
N LYS A 111 -8.29 0.06 13.93
CA LYS A 111 -9.31 -0.92 13.52
C LYS A 111 -9.89 -0.66 12.12
N PHE A 112 -9.08 -0.11 11.23
CA PHE A 112 -9.47 0.18 9.85
C PHE A 112 -9.14 -0.96 8.90
N GLY A 113 -8.17 -1.79 9.25
CA GLY A 113 -7.80 -3.02 8.58
C GLY A 113 -9.00 -3.86 8.18
N ARG A 114 -8.93 -4.47 7.00
CA ARG A 114 -9.97 -5.39 6.54
C ARG A 114 -9.33 -6.64 5.97
N LEU A 115 -9.89 -7.79 6.31
CA LEU A 115 -9.57 -9.07 5.72
C LEU A 115 -10.85 -9.68 5.14
N GLU A 116 -10.74 -10.36 4.00
CA GLU A 116 -11.89 -10.90 3.29
C GLU A 116 -11.51 -12.22 2.62
N LEU A 117 -12.33 -13.26 2.83
CA LEU A 117 -12.16 -14.54 2.16
C LEU A 117 -12.49 -14.37 0.68
N VAL A 118 -11.65 -14.93 -0.20
CA VAL A 118 -11.82 -14.85 -1.65
C VAL A 118 -11.49 -16.18 -2.30
N ASN A 119 -12.00 -16.37 -3.52
CA ASN A 119 -11.62 -17.52 -4.32
C ASN A 119 -10.16 -17.36 -4.79
N LYS A 120 -9.35 -18.40 -4.54
CA LYS A 120 -7.92 -18.44 -4.88
C LYS A 120 -7.62 -18.22 -6.36
N GLU A 121 -8.50 -18.63 -7.27
CA GLU A 121 -8.25 -18.56 -8.72
C GLU A 121 -8.85 -17.29 -9.35
N THR A 122 -9.85 -16.68 -8.72
CA THR A 122 -10.58 -15.54 -9.30
C THR A 122 -10.49 -14.25 -8.52
N TYR A 123 -9.72 -14.18 -7.42
CA TYR A 123 -9.67 -13.00 -6.54
C TYR A 123 -9.39 -11.66 -7.24
N HIS A 124 -8.64 -11.65 -8.35
CA HIS A 124 -8.39 -10.43 -9.13
C HIS A 124 -9.67 -9.85 -9.77
N GLN A 125 -10.68 -10.69 -10.02
CA GLN A 125 -11.95 -10.34 -10.66
C GLN A 125 -13.00 -9.84 -9.66
N ASP A 126 -12.76 -10.08 -8.37
CA ASP A 126 -13.68 -9.71 -7.30
C ASP A 126 -13.37 -8.32 -6.73
N LEU A 127 -14.38 -7.70 -6.11
CA LEU A 127 -14.14 -6.48 -5.34
C LEU A 127 -13.29 -6.81 -4.10
N PRO A 128 -12.42 -5.89 -3.65
CA PRO A 128 -12.18 -4.56 -4.19
C PRO A 128 -11.14 -4.52 -5.34
N LEU A 129 -10.54 -5.66 -5.71
CA LEU A 129 -9.40 -5.72 -6.62
C LEU A 129 -9.77 -5.40 -8.08
N SER A 130 -10.95 -5.80 -8.53
CA SER A 130 -11.44 -5.56 -9.90
C SER A 130 -11.65 -4.09 -10.28
N LYS A 131 -11.69 -3.20 -9.28
CA LYS A 131 -11.78 -1.74 -9.48
C LYS A 131 -10.42 -1.04 -9.51
N LEU A 132 -9.33 -1.77 -9.26
CA LEU A 132 -8.00 -1.19 -9.28
C LEU A 132 -7.54 -0.95 -10.72
N GLY A 133 -6.79 0.14 -10.90
CA GLY A 133 -6.05 0.38 -12.12
C GLY A 133 -4.83 -0.54 -12.23
N PRO A 134 -4.10 -0.46 -13.34
CA PRO A 134 -2.88 -1.25 -13.53
C PRO A 134 -1.85 -0.96 -12.44
N GLU A 135 -1.01 -1.95 -12.16
CA GLU A 135 0.24 -1.75 -11.44
C GLU A 135 1.11 -0.72 -12.20
N PRO A 136 1.98 0.03 -11.50
CA PRO A 136 2.81 1.05 -12.14
C PRO A 136 3.63 0.51 -13.30
N TRP A 137 4.16 -0.72 -13.20
CA TRP A 137 4.96 -1.40 -14.23
C TRP A 137 4.18 -1.72 -15.51
N ASP A 138 2.90 -2.06 -15.36
CA ASP A 138 2.00 -2.46 -16.45
C ASP A 138 1.17 -1.30 -17.01
N ALA A 139 1.36 -0.10 -16.47
CA ALA A 139 0.60 1.08 -16.87
C ALA A 139 0.90 1.52 -18.31
N ASP A 140 -0.10 1.43 -19.19
CA ASP A 140 -0.03 1.97 -20.55
C ASP A 140 -0.29 3.49 -20.56
N SER A 141 0.63 4.24 -21.18
CA SER A 141 0.56 5.69 -21.20
C SER A 141 -0.69 6.24 -21.91
N LYS A 142 -1.20 5.59 -22.95
CA LYS A 142 -2.39 6.06 -23.67
C LYS A 142 -3.65 5.84 -22.81
N ALA A 143 -3.76 4.67 -22.19
CA ALA A 143 -4.85 4.33 -21.29
C ALA A 143 -4.88 5.26 -20.06
N ILE A 144 -3.74 5.48 -19.40
CA ILE A 144 -3.66 6.41 -18.25
C ILE A 144 -3.96 7.84 -18.68
N TYR A 145 -3.41 8.30 -19.82
CA TYR A 145 -3.72 9.62 -20.36
C TYR A 145 -5.22 9.77 -20.57
N SER A 146 -5.88 8.76 -21.12
CA SER A 146 -7.32 8.77 -21.39
C SER A 146 -8.19 9.06 -20.15
N LYS A 147 -7.74 8.59 -18.98
CA LYS A 147 -8.37 8.81 -17.66
C LYS A 147 -8.04 10.21 -17.10
N ILE A 148 -6.79 10.66 -17.25
CA ILE A 148 -6.31 11.93 -16.68
C ILE A 148 -6.82 13.15 -17.45
N HIS A 149 -6.71 13.16 -18.77
CA HIS A 149 -6.93 14.38 -19.59
C HIS A 149 -8.39 14.84 -19.65
N LYS A 150 -9.35 14.02 -19.20
CA LYS A 150 -10.77 14.40 -19.12
C LYS A 150 -11.11 15.06 -17.79
N SER A 151 -10.23 14.98 -16.79
CA SER A 151 -10.53 15.37 -15.43
C SER A 151 -10.12 16.82 -15.13
N SER A 152 -11.00 17.58 -14.48
CA SER A 152 -10.64 18.88 -13.90
C SER A 152 -10.02 18.75 -12.51
N LEU A 153 -9.88 17.53 -11.98
CA LEU A 153 -9.25 17.29 -10.68
C LEU A 153 -7.74 17.57 -10.73
N PRO A 154 -7.14 18.01 -9.62
CA PRO A 154 -5.69 18.10 -9.47
C PRO A 154 -4.97 16.79 -9.83
N ILE A 155 -3.82 16.88 -10.48
CA ILE A 155 -2.98 15.72 -10.84
C ILE A 155 -2.60 14.89 -9.63
N LYS A 156 -2.31 15.54 -8.48
CA LYS A 156 -2.05 14.82 -7.25
C LYS A 156 -3.27 14.00 -6.79
N THR A 157 -4.48 14.56 -6.90
CA THR A 157 -5.70 13.82 -6.57
C THR A 157 -5.87 12.62 -7.48
N LEU A 158 -5.57 12.75 -8.77
CA LEU A 158 -5.63 11.66 -9.74
C LEU A 158 -4.60 10.57 -9.46
N LEU A 159 -3.37 10.93 -9.04
CA LEU A 159 -2.36 9.96 -8.60
C LEU A 159 -2.78 9.15 -7.36
N LEU A 160 -3.68 9.69 -6.53
CA LEU A 160 -4.22 8.97 -5.36
C LEU A 160 -5.41 8.07 -5.71
N ASP A 161 -5.99 8.23 -6.90
CA ASP A 161 -7.09 7.40 -7.36
C ASP A 161 -6.55 6.02 -7.79
N GLN A 162 -6.85 5.01 -6.99
CA GLN A 162 -6.36 3.66 -7.21
C GLN A 162 -6.92 3.02 -8.50
N SER A 163 -7.98 3.58 -9.11
CA SER A 163 -8.52 3.14 -10.40
C SER A 163 -7.72 3.67 -11.60
N ILE A 164 -6.89 4.70 -11.40
CA ILE A 164 -6.00 5.23 -12.43
C ILE A 164 -4.73 4.40 -12.47
N MET A 165 -3.99 4.36 -11.37
CA MET A 165 -2.77 3.56 -11.20
C MET A 165 -2.69 3.16 -9.73
N THR A 166 -2.66 1.87 -9.47
CA THR A 166 -2.75 1.36 -8.10
C THR A 166 -1.43 1.51 -7.34
N GLY A 167 -1.50 1.55 -6.01
CA GLY A 167 -0.31 1.49 -5.17
C GLY A 167 0.29 2.83 -4.74
N ILE A 168 0.05 3.91 -5.49
CA ILE A 168 0.53 5.25 -5.12
C ILE A 168 -0.36 5.85 -4.03
N GLY A 169 0.24 6.33 -2.95
CA GLY A 169 -0.44 7.09 -1.91
C GLY A 169 0.13 8.49 -1.75
N ASN A 170 -0.03 9.06 -0.56
CA ASN A 170 0.26 10.48 -0.33
C ASN A 170 1.75 10.80 -0.39
N ILE A 171 2.61 9.92 0.12
CA ILE A 171 4.06 10.12 0.11
C ILE A 171 4.52 10.16 -1.35
N TYR A 172 4.33 9.05 -2.06
CA TYR A 172 4.87 8.90 -3.41
C TYR A 172 4.21 9.87 -4.41
N ALA A 173 2.93 10.24 -4.24
CA ALA A 173 2.32 11.26 -5.09
C ALA A 173 2.97 12.64 -4.96
N ASN A 174 3.43 13.04 -3.76
CA ASN A 174 4.18 14.31 -3.61
C ASN A 174 5.54 14.21 -4.31
N GLU A 175 6.27 13.12 -4.08
CA GLU A 175 7.59 12.87 -4.67
C GLU A 175 7.54 12.80 -6.20
N ILE A 176 6.55 12.12 -6.76
CA ILE A 176 6.32 12.03 -8.21
C ILE A 176 6.07 13.43 -8.79
N CYS A 177 5.14 14.20 -8.21
CA CYS A 177 4.87 15.57 -8.68
C CYS A 177 6.13 16.46 -8.61
N PHE A 178 6.93 16.32 -7.56
CA PHE A 178 8.18 17.07 -7.41
C PHE A 178 9.22 16.69 -8.46
N ARG A 179 9.47 15.39 -8.64
CA ARG A 179 10.49 14.89 -9.57
C ARG A 179 10.21 15.29 -11.02
N ILE A 180 8.95 15.28 -11.43
CA ILE A 180 8.55 15.80 -12.74
C ILE A 180 8.42 17.33 -12.79
N LYS A 181 8.63 18.06 -11.70
CA LYS A 181 8.45 19.53 -11.61
C LYS A 181 7.02 20.01 -11.95
N MET A 182 6.00 19.26 -11.53
CA MET A 182 4.59 19.61 -11.73
C MET A 182 3.96 20.15 -10.46
N HIS A 183 3.25 21.29 -10.55
CA HIS A 183 2.45 21.78 -9.44
C HIS A 183 1.35 20.74 -9.10
N PRO A 184 1.19 20.30 -7.84
CA PRO A 184 0.26 19.22 -7.47
C PRO A 184 -1.21 19.57 -7.75
N ALA A 185 -1.55 20.86 -7.76
CA ALA A 185 -2.86 21.38 -8.13
C ALA A 185 -3.14 21.49 -9.65
N THR A 186 -2.20 21.08 -10.52
CA THR A 186 -2.39 21.16 -11.99
C THR A 186 -3.59 20.30 -12.40
N PRO A 187 -4.62 20.84 -13.07
CA PRO A 187 -5.76 20.04 -13.51
C PRO A 187 -5.34 18.93 -14.49
N GLY A 188 -5.90 17.71 -14.34
CA GLY A 188 -5.60 16.58 -15.22
C GLY A 188 -5.76 16.88 -16.71
N LYS A 189 -6.79 17.64 -17.08
CA LYS A 189 -7.04 18.13 -18.44
C LYS A 189 -5.95 19.01 -19.05
N ARG A 190 -5.03 19.52 -18.23
CA ARG A 190 -3.87 20.32 -18.66
C ARG A 190 -2.58 19.52 -18.72
N VAL A 191 -2.63 18.23 -18.38
CA VAL A 191 -1.46 17.34 -18.44
C VAL A 191 -1.37 16.74 -19.83
N SER A 192 -0.28 17.02 -20.55
CA SER A 192 -0.07 16.50 -21.91
C SER A 192 0.28 15.01 -21.91
N LYS A 193 0.10 14.35 -23.05
CA LYS A 193 0.48 12.93 -23.26
C LYS A 193 1.92 12.65 -22.84
N LYS A 194 2.86 13.50 -23.27
CA LYS A 194 4.29 13.40 -22.93
C LYS A 194 4.50 13.43 -21.41
N ARG A 195 3.77 14.30 -20.70
CA ARG A 195 3.86 14.45 -19.25
C ARG A 195 3.25 13.27 -18.49
N VAL A 196 2.22 12.62 -19.03
CA VAL A 196 1.70 11.37 -18.47
C VAL A 196 2.71 10.24 -18.62
N ALA A 197 3.36 10.10 -19.79
CA ALA A 197 4.41 9.11 -19.98
C ALA A 197 5.57 9.31 -18.98
N GLU A 198 6.05 10.55 -18.84
CA GLU A 198 7.09 10.92 -17.86
C GLU A 198 6.67 10.62 -16.42
N LEU A 199 5.42 10.93 -16.06
CA LEU A 199 4.86 10.62 -14.74
C LEU A 199 4.88 9.11 -14.46
N ILE A 200 4.51 8.27 -15.43
CA ILE A 200 4.55 6.81 -15.28
C ILE A 200 5.98 6.34 -15.08
N THR A 201 6.93 6.78 -15.91
CA THR A 201 8.35 6.44 -15.79
C THR A 201 8.89 6.80 -14.40
N VAL A 202 8.69 8.04 -13.96
CA VAL A 202 9.13 8.51 -12.64
C VAL A 202 8.43 7.77 -11.49
N SER A 203 7.17 7.37 -11.67
CA SER A 203 6.47 6.56 -10.68
C SER A 203 7.13 5.20 -10.50
N LYS A 204 7.49 4.52 -11.60
CA LYS A 204 8.21 3.23 -11.57
C LYS A 204 9.54 3.39 -10.83
N GLU A 205 10.36 4.37 -11.23
CA GLU A 205 11.68 4.61 -10.63
C GLU A 205 11.61 4.87 -9.13
N ILE A 206 10.70 5.76 -8.68
CA ILE A 206 10.54 6.07 -7.25
C ILE A 206 10.10 4.83 -6.48
N LEU A 207 9.13 4.06 -6.99
CA LEU A 207 8.60 2.90 -6.30
C LEU A 207 9.61 1.75 -6.25
N GLU A 208 10.41 1.55 -7.30
CA GLU A 208 11.52 0.59 -7.32
C GLU A 208 12.60 0.96 -6.29
N GLN A 209 13.00 2.24 -6.24
CA GLN A 209 13.96 2.73 -5.25
C GLN A 209 13.42 2.55 -3.82
N ALA A 210 12.14 2.81 -3.61
CA ALA A 210 11.48 2.61 -2.33
C ALA A 210 11.42 1.14 -1.95
N ILE A 211 11.01 0.24 -2.85
CA ILE A 211 10.97 -1.21 -2.59
C ILE A 211 12.36 -1.74 -2.26
N ALA A 212 13.39 -1.33 -3.00
CA ALA A 212 14.77 -1.74 -2.75
C ALA A 212 15.28 -1.35 -1.36
N GLN A 213 14.72 -0.28 -0.77
CA GLN A 213 15.05 0.22 0.56
C GLN A 213 14.06 -0.20 1.65
N GLY A 214 13.15 -1.13 1.35
CA GLY A 214 12.14 -1.59 2.32
C GLY A 214 11.01 -0.59 2.58
N GLY A 215 10.79 0.34 1.66
CA GLY A 215 9.83 1.44 1.77
C GLY A 215 10.29 2.56 2.69
N THR A 216 9.38 3.46 3.02
CA THR A 216 9.52 4.40 4.12
C THR A 216 9.25 3.67 5.44
N THR A 217 9.91 4.10 6.53
CA THR A 217 9.56 3.59 7.87
C THR A 217 8.11 3.92 8.16
N ILE A 218 7.25 2.93 8.00
CA ILE A 218 5.92 2.87 8.55
C ILE A 218 5.96 1.64 9.46
N HIS A 219 5.67 1.81 10.75
CA HIS A 219 5.73 0.80 11.83
C HIS A 219 4.76 -0.39 11.65
N SER A 220 4.61 -0.88 10.42
CA SER A 220 3.65 -1.87 9.95
C SER A 220 4.19 -3.30 10.01
N PHE A 221 5.43 -3.46 10.48
CA PHE A 221 6.04 -4.75 10.81
C PHE A 221 7.13 -4.51 11.86
N ASP A 222 6.82 -4.70 13.15
CA ASP A 222 7.79 -4.50 14.23
C ASP A 222 8.53 -5.81 14.58
N ALA A 223 8.15 -6.95 14.00
CA ALA A 223 8.56 -8.24 14.51
C ALA A 223 10.01 -8.65 14.20
N ASN A 224 10.72 -8.07 13.22
CA ASN A 224 12.11 -8.49 12.88
C ASN A 224 13.05 -7.35 12.41
N GLY A 225 12.85 -6.10 12.84
CA GLY A 225 13.84 -5.04 12.63
C GLY A 225 13.99 -4.49 11.21
N ILE A 226 13.05 -4.76 10.30
CA ILE A 226 13.06 -4.18 8.95
C ILE A 226 12.58 -2.73 9.04
N THR A 227 13.55 -1.82 9.18
CA THR A 227 13.32 -0.38 9.12
C THR A 227 13.49 0.03 7.67
N GLY A 228 12.40 0.39 7.00
CA GLY A 228 12.48 1.00 5.66
C GLY A 228 13.36 2.24 5.72
N LEU A 229 14.25 2.43 4.75
CA LEU A 229 15.21 3.55 4.74
C LEU A 229 14.80 4.68 3.80
N PHE A 230 13.76 4.49 2.98
CA PHE A 230 13.43 5.45 1.92
C PHE A 230 13.03 6.84 2.44
N GLN A 231 12.64 6.99 3.71
CA GLN A 231 12.36 8.30 4.31
C GLN A 231 13.53 9.28 4.20
N VAL A 232 14.78 8.77 4.17
CA VAL A 232 15.97 9.63 4.04
C VAL A 232 16.15 10.17 2.61
N GLN A 233 15.48 9.56 1.63
CA GLN A 233 15.52 9.96 0.22
C GLN A 233 14.32 10.83 -0.21
N LEU A 234 13.38 11.10 0.71
CA LEU A 234 12.23 11.96 0.42
C LEU A 234 12.71 13.39 0.14
N GLN A 235 12.30 13.93 -1.01
CA GLN A 235 12.74 15.24 -1.47
C GLN A 235 11.79 16.35 -1.02
N VAL A 236 10.50 16.06 -0.86
CA VAL A 236 9.49 17.06 -0.49
C VAL A 236 8.57 16.61 0.64
N HIS A 237 8.21 15.34 0.72
CA HIS A 237 7.25 14.87 1.70
C HIS A 237 7.77 15.05 3.12
N MET A 238 7.08 15.86 3.92
CA MET A 238 7.50 16.23 5.29
C MET A 238 8.89 16.90 5.38
N GLN A 239 9.43 17.37 4.25
CA GLN A 239 10.67 18.13 4.23
C GLN A 239 10.40 19.63 4.43
N LYS A 240 11.43 20.36 4.85
CA LYS A 240 11.37 21.82 5.07
C LYS A 240 12.06 22.62 3.96
N VAL A 241 13.09 22.05 3.34
CA VAL A 241 13.95 22.73 2.36
C VAL A 241 14.00 21.91 1.07
N CYS A 242 13.86 22.58 -0.07
CA CYS A 242 13.96 21.97 -1.38
C CYS A 242 15.41 21.56 -1.67
N PRO A 243 15.69 20.29 -2.03
CA PRO A 243 17.06 19.85 -2.33
C PRO A 243 17.61 20.38 -3.66
N VAL A 244 16.79 21.05 -4.48
CA VAL A 244 17.19 21.57 -5.80
C VAL A 244 17.46 23.07 -5.76
N CYS A 245 16.53 23.85 -5.20
CA CYS A 245 16.65 25.31 -5.19
C CYS A 245 16.93 25.91 -3.80
N HIS A 246 16.98 25.08 -2.75
CA HIS A 246 17.15 25.50 -1.34
C HIS A 246 16.04 26.43 -0.80
N GLY A 247 14.97 26.66 -1.56
CA GLY A 247 13.77 27.34 -1.08
C GLY A 247 12.95 26.50 -0.11
N ALA A 248 12.00 27.14 0.60
CA ALA A 248 11.13 26.45 1.54
C ALA A 248 10.15 25.49 0.83
N ILE A 249 9.87 24.35 1.46
CA ILE A 249 8.80 23.45 1.05
C ILE A 249 7.47 23.92 1.65
N THR A 250 6.49 24.12 0.78
CA THR A 250 5.14 24.52 1.18
C THR A 250 4.29 23.28 1.46
N LYS A 251 3.53 23.33 2.56
CA LYS A 251 2.51 22.35 2.89
C LYS A 251 1.12 22.96 2.76
N GLU A 252 0.29 22.37 1.91
CA GLU A 252 -1.11 22.76 1.70
C GLU A 252 -2.05 21.57 1.77
N MET A 253 -3.36 21.85 1.95
CA MET A 253 -4.40 20.83 1.89
C MET A 253 -5.05 20.81 0.51
N VAL A 254 -4.79 19.76 -0.27
CA VAL A 254 -5.45 19.54 -1.57
C VAL A 254 -6.49 18.43 -1.39
N ARG A 255 -7.77 18.80 -1.43
CA ARG A 255 -8.91 17.89 -1.21
C ARG A 255 -8.75 16.99 0.03
N GLY A 256 -8.41 17.60 1.17
CA GLY A 256 -8.25 16.90 2.44
C GLY A 256 -6.95 16.10 2.59
N ARG A 257 -5.99 16.22 1.67
CA ARG A 257 -4.69 15.53 1.73
C ARG A 257 -3.53 16.52 1.84
N GLY A 258 -2.69 16.33 2.86
CA GLY A 258 -1.48 17.11 3.07
C GLY A 258 -0.54 16.98 1.88
N THR A 259 -0.22 18.11 1.27
CA THR A 259 0.48 18.23 -0.01
C THR A 259 1.72 19.06 0.18
N TYR A 260 2.87 18.44 -0.06
CA TYR A 260 4.19 19.05 0.09
C TYR A 260 4.75 19.30 -1.31
N TYR A 261 5.18 20.52 -1.58
CA TYR A 261 5.71 20.90 -2.88
C TYR A 261 6.62 22.13 -2.76
N CYS A 262 7.50 22.31 -3.75
CA CYS A 262 8.36 23.48 -3.85
C CYS A 262 7.76 24.49 -4.84
N GLN A 263 7.46 25.72 -4.39
CA GLN A 263 6.86 26.76 -5.24
C GLN A 263 7.77 27.17 -6.41
N GLU A 264 9.09 27.17 -6.19
CA GLU A 264 10.07 27.52 -7.22
C GLU A 264 10.25 26.43 -8.28
N CYS A 265 10.34 25.17 -7.85
CA CYS A 265 10.56 24.04 -8.76
C CYS A 265 9.27 23.57 -9.44
N GLN A 266 8.11 23.74 -8.79
CA GLN A 266 6.81 23.26 -9.27
C GLN A 266 5.87 24.45 -9.54
N LYS A 267 6.27 25.35 -10.43
CA LYS A 267 5.51 26.56 -10.74
C LYS A 267 4.10 26.24 -11.24
N LYS A 268 3.10 26.93 -10.69
CA LYS A 268 1.72 26.87 -11.21
C LYS A 268 1.70 27.56 -12.57
N LYS A 269 1.47 26.78 -13.63
CA LYS A 269 1.25 27.37 -14.96
C LYS A 269 -0.18 27.89 -15.00
N GLY A 270 -0.37 29.16 -15.37
CA GLY A 270 -1.69 29.75 -15.65
C GLY A 270 -2.44 28.95 -16.69
#